data_AF-A0A916IA93-F1
#
_entry.id   AF-A0A916IA93-F1
#
_cell.length_a   1.000
_cell.length_b   1.000
_cell.length_c   1.000
_cell.angle_alpha   90.00
_cell.angle_beta   90.00
_cell.angle_gamma   90.00
#
_symmetry.space_group_name_H-M   'P 1'
#
loop_
_entity.id
_entity.type
_entity.pdbx_description
1 polymer ?
#
loop_
_entity_poly.entity_id
_entity_poly.type
_entity_poly.pdbx_seq_one_letter_code
_entity_poly.pdbx_strand_id
1 'polypeptide(L)'
;MLNVTLYTRKGCKLCDEVKAELNDLQAKYPHQLVEVDIESDAALIENFALEIPVVDAGPYRLRAPITRQKLEMTIGAAFDRKNQLEQLGDPEYLMKVKRGKQVTTGDRVSFWISRRILLLLNLFMFFYVGLPFLAPTLMKLGAEFPAKAIYRIYSPLCHQFGFRSFFLFGEQPFYPLAEANISGVKTFEEASGIPHLDNPYSVTRFAARSYVGDEAVGYKVALCERDIAIYASILLFGVIFGLTGRRIKPLHWMLWLLIGLGPIGLDGFSQLLSQFDWAWFAALVPYRESTPFLRVLTGALFGFSTAWFAYPNIEESMNETRQYYIKKFAAIEASK
;
A
#
# COMPACT_ATOMS: atom_id res chain seq x y z
N MET A 1 -2.92 -36.04 -13.55
CA MET A 1 -1.67 -36.54 -12.93
C MET A 1 -1.39 -35.74 -11.68
N LEU A 2 -0.64 -36.30 -10.72
CA LEU A 2 -0.17 -35.55 -9.53
C LEU A 2 0.88 -34.52 -9.98
N ASN A 3 0.82 -33.27 -9.54
CA ASN A 3 1.91 -32.32 -9.82
C ASN A 3 2.92 -32.38 -8.68
N VAL A 4 4.19 -32.62 -9.01
CA VAL A 4 5.32 -32.61 -8.08
C VAL A 4 6.23 -31.46 -8.50
N THR A 5 6.38 -30.46 -7.62
CA THR A 5 7.21 -29.27 -7.90
C THR A 5 8.59 -29.43 -7.28
N LEU A 6 9.64 -29.31 -8.09
CA LEU A 6 11.03 -29.27 -7.66
C LEU A 6 11.53 -27.81 -7.75
N TYR A 7 11.89 -27.23 -6.61
CA TYR A 7 12.62 -25.97 -6.59
C TYR A 7 14.10 -26.24 -6.78
N THR A 8 14.66 -25.62 -7.80
CA THR A 8 16.02 -25.88 -8.28
C THR A 8 16.72 -24.58 -8.65
N ARG A 9 18.00 -24.65 -8.98
CA ARG A 9 18.79 -23.60 -9.63
C ARG A 9 19.78 -24.22 -10.60
N LYS A 10 20.31 -23.41 -11.52
CA LYS A 10 21.36 -23.88 -12.44
C LYS A 10 22.61 -24.33 -11.68
N GLY A 11 23.22 -25.43 -12.12
CA GLY A 11 24.45 -25.98 -11.54
C GLY A 11 24.28 -26.63 -10.16
N CYS A 12 23.06 -27.03 -9.78
CA CYS A 12 22.79 -27.70 -8.51
C CYS A 12 22.83 -29.23 -8.66
N LYS A 13 23.96 -29.87 -8.31
CA LYS A 13 24.12 -31.33 -8.42
C LYS A 13 23.09 -32.11 -7.60
N LEU A 14 22.81 -31.69 -6.37
CA LEU A 14 21.78 -32.33 -5.52
C LEU A 14 20.38 -32.23 -6.15
N CYS A 15 20.10 -31.14 -6.87
CA CYS A 15 18.83 -30.95 -7.56
C CYS A 15 18.71 -31.89 -8.78
N ASP A 16 19.81 -32.09 -9.51
CA ASP A 16 19.88 -33.04 -10.63
C ASP A 16 19.69 -34.49 -10.14
N GLU A 17 20.26 -34.85 -8.99
CA GLU A 17 20.08 -36.15 -8.34
C GLU A 17 18.60 -36.37 -7.95
N VAL A 18 17.98 -35.41 -7.25
CA VAL A 18 16.55 -35.50 -6.88
C VAL A 18 15.65 -35.54 -8.12
N LYS A 19 15.99 -34.80 -9.18
CA LYS A 19 15.26 -34.83 -10.46
C LYS A 19 15.30 -36.21 -11.11
N ALA A 20 16.46 -36.86 -11.12
CA ALA A 20 16.59 -38.22 -11.66
C ALA A 20 15.75 -39.22 -10.87
N GLU A 21 15.78 -39.14 -9.54
CA GLU A 21 14.98 -39.97 -8.64
C GLU A 21 13.46 -39.74 -8.84
N LEU A 22 13.03 -38.49 -9.04
CA LEU A 22 11.64 -38.16 -9.36
C LEU A 22 11.20 -38.81 -10.68
N ASN A 23 12.02 -38.71 -11.72
CA ASN A 23 11.72 -39.32 -13.02
C ASN A 23 11.59 -40.86 -12.92
N ASP A 24 12.46 -41.52 -12.15
CA ASP A 24 12.40 -42.97 -11.95
C ASP A 24 11.11 -43.38 -11.21
N LEU A 25 10.72 -42.61 -10.19
CA LEU A 25 9.49 -42.85 -9.44
C LEU A 25 8.20 -42.62 -10.25
N GLN A 26 8.28 -41.99 -11.43
CA GLN A 26 7.13 -41.71 -12.28
C GLN A 26 6.42 -42.99 -12.76
N ALA A 27 7.17 -44.09 -12.94
CA ALA A 27 6.62 -45.39 -13.32
C ALA A 27 5.73 -45.99 -12.22
N LYS A 28 6.10 -45.79 -10.95
CA LYS A 28 5.36 -46.31 -9.78
C LYS A 28 4.24 -45.37 -9.35
N TYR A 29 4.49 -44.07 -9.36
CA TYR A 29 3.55 -43.03 -8.96
C TYR A 29 3.38 -42.03 -10.10
N PRO A 30 2.42 -42.22 -11.02
CA PRO A 30 2.22 -41.32 -12.16
C PRO A 30 2.04 -39.85 -11.75
N HIS A 31 3.07 -39.04 -12.03
CA HIS A 31 3.11 -37.62 -11.69
C HIS A 31 3.71 -36.80 -12.83
N GLN A 32 3.47 -35.51 -12.78
CA GLN A 32 4.04 -34.49 -13.64
C GLN A 32 5.09 -33.72 -12.83
N LEU A 33 6.33 -33.75 -13.30
CA LEU A 33 7.41 -32.98 -12.70
C LEU A 33 7.31 -31.53 -13.16
N VAL A 34 7.33 -30.60 -12.21
CA VAL A 34 7.29 -29.15 -12.43
C VAL A 34 8.54 -28.54 -11.84
N GLU A 35 9.39 -27.94 -12.67
CA GLU A 35 10.62 -27.31 -12.20
C GLU A 35 10.39 -25.80 -11.99
N VAL A 36 10.80 -25.29 -10.83
CA VAL A 36 10.76 -23.87 -10.50
C VAL A 36 12.17 -23.40 -10.17
N ASP A 37 12.72 -22.54 -11.01
CA ASP A 37 14.01 -21.90 -10.76
C ASP A 37 13.87 -20.86 -9.64
N ILE A 38 14.58 -21.07 -8.53
CA ILE A 38 14.52 -20.14 -7.39
C ILE A 38 15.12 -18.77 -7.73
N GLU A 39 15.96 -18.67 -8.76
CA GLU A 39 16.56 -17.40 -9.20
C GLU A 39 15.57 -16.53 -9.98
N SER A 40 14.39 -17.07 -10.33
CA SER A 40 13.36 -16.34 -11.07
C SER A 40 12.64 -15.25 -10.25
N ASP A 41 12.68 -15.30 -8.92
CA ASP A 41 12.04 -14.33 -8.04
C ASP A 41 12.82 -14.19 -6.71
N ALA A 42 13.02 -12.96 -6.23
CA ALA A 42 13.78 -12.71 -5.01
C ALA A 42 13.19 -13.39 -3.76
N ALA A 43 11.85 -13.53 -3.68
CA ALA A 43 11.21 -14.22 -2.56
C ALA A 43 11.42 -15.74 -2.64
N LEU A 44 11.64 -16.32 -3.82
CA LEU A 44 12.05 -17.73 -3.93
C LEU A 44 13.46 -17.93 -3.37
N ILE A 45 14.38 -17.03 -3.70
CA ILE A 45 15.75 -17.04 -3.16
C ILE A 45 15.71 -16.96 -1.63
N GLU A 46 15.00 -15.98 -1.07
CA GLU A 46 14.91 -15.80 0.38
C GLU A 46 14.37 -17.04 1.10
N ASN A 47 13.37 -17.69 0.53
CA ASN A 47 12.73 -18.87 1.13
C ASN A 47 13.50 -20.18 0.94
N PHE A 48 14.24 -20.34 -0.15
CA PHE A 48 14.77 -21.65 -0.55
C PHE A 48 16.27 -21.72 -0.81
N ALA A 49 16.99 -20.59 -0.92
CA ALA A 49 18.41 -20.60 -1.32
C ALA A 49 19.31 -21.45 -0.40
N LEU A 50 18.96 -21.60 0.87
CA LEU A 50 19.69 -22.40 1.85
C LEU A 50 19.20 -23.84 1.98
N GLU A 51 18.08 -24.19 1.33
CA GLU A 51 17.37 -25.46 1.54
C GLU A 51 17.19 -26.27 0.25
N ILE A 52 17.56 -25.73 -0.91
CA ILE A 52 17.46 -26.45 -2.19
C ILE A 52 18.35 -27.71 -2.21
N PRO A 53 17.88 -28.82 -2.81
CA PRO A 53 16.58 -28.99 -3.48
C PRO A 53 15.40 -29.07 -2.50
N VAL A 54 14.28 -28.47 -2.90
CA VAL A 54 12.99 -28.56 -2.18
C VAL A 54 11.96 -29.19 -3.10
N VAL A 55 11.14 -30.12 -2.58
CA VAL A 55 10.09 -30.81 -3.35
C VAL A 55 8.73 -30.59 -2.69
N ASP A 56 7.78 -30.01 -3.43
CA ASP A 56 6.36 -29.94 -3.04
C ASP A 56 5.58 -31.04 -3.78
N ALA A 57 4.86 -31.89 -3.04
CA ALA A 57 3.94 -32.89 -3.59
C ALA A 57 2.59 -32.81 -2.84
N GLY A 58 1.59 -32.16 -3.44
CA GLY A 58 0.33 -31.88 -2.76
C GLY A 58 0.53 -31.00 -1.51
N PRO A 59 0.07 -31.41 -0.32
CA PRO A 59 0.31 -30.66 0.92
C PRO A 59 1.69 -30.92 1.56
N TYR A 60 2.47 -31.86 1.02
CA TYR A 60 3.73 -32.29 1.60
C TYR A 60 4.91 -31.53 0.99
N ARG A 61 5.87 -31.15 1.82
CA ARG A 61 7.12 -30.49 1.43
C ARG A 61 8.32 -31.22 1.99
N LEU A 62 9.30 -31.51 1.13
CA LEU A 62 10.62 -32.03 1.50
C LEU A 62 11.68 -30.95 1.28
N ARG A 63 12.61 -30.85 2.21
CA ARG A 63 13.79 -29.98 2.15
C ARG A 63 15.05 -30.84 2.19
N ALA A 64 16.17 -30.33 1.68
CA ALA A 64 17.45 -31.03 1.78
C ALA A 64 17.83 -31.32 3.24
N PRO A 65 18.51 -32.46 3.53
CA PRO A 65 18.87 -33.54 2.60
C PRO A 65 17.68 -34.47 2.27
N ILE A 66 17.44 -34.69 0.98
CA ILE A 66 16.38 -35.57 0.47
C ILE A 66 16.99 -36.92 0.12
N THR A 67 16.45 -38.00 0.70
CA THR A 67 16.83 -39.38 0.35
C THR A 67 15.74 -40.01 -0.53
N ARG A 68 16.11 -41.00 -1.35
CA ARG A 68 15.16 -41.76 -2.19
C ARG A 68 13.98 -42.30 -1.38
N GLN A 69 14.23 -42.85 -0.20
CA GLN A 69 13.17 -43.40 0.67
C GLN A 69 12.18 -42.32 1.15
N LYS A 70 12.67 -41.14 1.56
CA LYS A 70 11.79 -40.00 1.95
C LYS A 70 10.99 -39.49 0.77
N LEU A 71 11.64 -39.40 -0.40
CA LEU A 71 11.02 -38.97 -1.65
C LEU A 71 9.88 -39.92 -2.05
N GLU A 72 10.15 -41.22 -2.07
CA GLU A 72 9.18 -42.27 -2.40
C GLU A 72 7.98 -42.26 -1.44
N MET A 73 8.24 -42.21 -0.13
CA MET A 73 7.19 -42.13 0.89
C MET A 73 6.28 -40.91 0.69
N THR A 74 6.88 -39.75 0.42
CA THR A 74 6.13 -38.49 0.28
C THR A 74 5.29 -38.45 -0.99
N ILE A 75 5.85 -38.92 -2.11
CA ILE A 75 5.13 -38.98 -3.38
C ILE A 75 4.03 -40.03 -3.33
N GLY A 76 4.28 -41.19 -2.72
CA GLY A 76 3.27 -42.21 -2.47
C GLY A 76 2.10 -41.66 -1.66
N ALA A 77 2.37 -41.00 -0.52
CA ALA A 77 1.33 -40.38 0.29
C ALA A 77 0.54 -39.29 -0.47
N ALA A 78 1.22 -38.46 -1.28
CA ALA A 78 0.59 -37.45 -2.12
C ALA A 78 -0.30 -38.07 -3.21
N PHE A 79 0.18 -39.16 -3.83
CA PHE A 79 -0.53 -39.90 -4.87
C PHE A 79 -1.78 -40.59 -4.32
N ASP A 80 -1.67 -41.29 -3.18
CA ASP A 80 -2.78 -41.96 -2.53
C ASP A 80 -3.86 -40.95 -2.10
N ARG A 81 -3.45 -39.85 -1.47
CA ARG A 81 -4.36 -38.75 -1.09
C ARG A 81 -5.11 -38.18 -2.30
N LYS A 82 -4.40 -37.94 -3.42
CA LYS A 82 -5.00 -37.45 -4.66
C LYS A 82 -6.05 -38.42 -5.19
N ASN A 83 -5.72 -39.71 -5.24
CA ASN A 83 -6.65 -40.75 -5.72
C ASN A 83 -7.88 -40.86 -4.82
N GLN A 84 -7.70 -40.75 -3.49
CA GLN A 84 -8.79 -40.72 -2.54
C GLN A 84 -9.72 -39.51 -2.77
N LEU A 85 -9.18 -38.31 -2.98
CA LEU A 85 -9.97 -37.10 -3.28
C LEU A 85 -10.73 -37.20 -4.61
N GLU A 86 -10.13 -37.82 -5.62
CA GLU A 86 -10.79 -38.08 -6.91
C GLU A 86 -11.94 -39.09 -6.77
N GLN A 87 -11.74 -40.16 -5.99
CA GLN A 87 -12.78 -41.16 -5.70
C GLN A 87 -13.95 -40.58 -4.91
N LEU A 88 -13.67 -39.71 -3.94
CA LEU A 88 -14.68 -39.02 -3.14
C LEU A 88 -15.42 -37.91 -3.92
N GLY A 89 -14.93 -37.54 -5.10
CA GLY A 89 -15.51 -36.45 -5.90
C GLY A 89 -15.47 -35.10 -5.18
N ASP A 90 -14.43 -34.84 -4.38
CA ASP A 90 -14.35 -33.65 -3.53
C ASP A 90 -14.49 -32.36 -4.37
N PRO A 91 -15.53 -31.54 -4.14
CA PRO A 91 -15.84 -30.41 -5.01
C PRO A 91 -14.75 -29.34 -4.99
N GLU A 92 -14.11 -29.09 -3.84
CA GLU A 92 -13.04 -28.12 -3.73
C GLU A 92 -11.79 -28.54 -4.53
N TYR A 93 -11.40 -29.81 -4.40
CA TYR A 93 -10.27 -30.39 -5.13
C TYR A 93 -10.52 -30.31 -6.64
N LEU A 94 -11.71 -30.71 -7.11
CA LEU A 94 -12.06 -30.65 -8.52
C LEU A 94 -12.03 -29.21 -9.07
N MET A 95 -12.50 -28.23 -8.29
CA MET A 95 -12.39 -26.81 -8.67
C MET A 95 -10.94 -26.33 -8.72
N LYS A 96 -10.11 -26.70 -7.73
CA LYS A 96 -8.67 -26.36 -7.70
C LYS A 96 -7.94 -26.93 -8.91
N VAL A 97 -8.18 -28.20 -9.25
CA VAL A 97 -7.61 -28.85 -10.44
C VAL A 97 -8.05 -28.14 -11.73
N LYS A 98 -9.35 -27.82 -11.87
CA LYS A 98 -9.85 -27.09 -13.05
C LYS A 98 -9.19 -25.71 -13.18
N ARG A 99 -9.09 -24.94 -12.09
CA ARG A 99 -8.44 -23.61 -12.07
C ARG A 99 -6.94 -23.66 -12.38
N GLY A 100 -6.28 -24.76 -12.01
CA GLY A 100 -4.85 -24.98 -12.28
C GLY A 100 -4.51 -25.36 -13.72
N LYS A 101 -5.49 -25.77 -14.54
CA LYS A 101 -5.26 -26.25 -15.91
C LYS A 101 -5.13 -25.15 -16.97
N GLN A 102 -5.53 -23.92 -16.65
CA GLN A 102 -5.57 -22.82 -17.63
C GLN A 102 -4.98 -21.55 -17.06
N VAL A 103 -4.21 -20.84 -17.89
CA VAL A 103 -3.79 -19.46 -17.63
C VAL A 103 -4.80 -18.53 -18.27
N THR A 104 -5.50 -17.76 -17.45
CA THR A 104 -6.41 -16.72 -17.88
C THR A 104 -5.70 -15.37 -18.00
N THR A 105 -6.31 -14.41 -18.69
CA THR A 105 -5.84 -13.02 -18.67
C THR A 105 -5.81 -12.45 -17.25
N GLY A 106 -6.81 -12.80 -16.42
CA GLY A 106 -6.86 -12.41 -15.01
C GLY A 106 -5.64 -12.90 -14.23
N ASP A 107 -5.19 -14.14 -14.43
CA ASP A 107 -3.98 -14.65 -13.78
C ASP A 107 -2.73 -13.82 -14.15
N ARG A 108 -2.59 -13.46 -15.43
CA ARG A 108 -1.46 -12.65 -15.93
C ARG A 108 -1.48 -11.24 -15.33
N VAL A 109 -2.66 -10.63 -15.27
CA VAL A 109 -2.85 -9.31 -14.67
C VAL A 109 -2.53 -9.34 -13.17
N SER A 110 -3.10 -10.29 -12.42
CA SER A 110 -2.82 -10.45 -10.98
C SER A 110 -1.33 -10.67 -10.70
N PHE A 111 -0.65 -11.47 -11.54
CA PHE A 111 0.78 -11.67 -11.42
C PHE A 111 1.61 -10.43 -11.75
N TRP A 112 1.20 -9.65 -12.75
CA TRP A 112 1.85 -8.38 -13.06
C TRP A 112 1.67 -7.37 -11.92
N ILE A 113 0.46 -7.27 -11.37
CA ILE A 113 0.15 -6.42 -10.22
C ILE A 113 1.01 -6.83 -9.02
N SER A 114 1.08 -8.11 -8.68
CA SER A 114 1.84 -8.56 -7.50
C SER A 114 3.35 -8.31 -7.61
N ARG A 115 3.91 -8.20 -8.82
CA ARG A 115 5.30 -7.75 -9.05
C ARG A 115 5.47 -6.23 -8.99
N ARG A 116 4.45 -5.47 -9.35
CA ARG A 116 4.51 -4.00 -9.54
C ARG A 116 3.73 -3.20 -8.49
N ILE A 117 3.16 -3.86 -7.48
CA ILE A 117 2.27 -3.25 -6.49
C ILE A 117 2.87 -1.99 -5.85
N LEU A 118 4.12 -2.04 -5.41
CA LEU A 118 4.78 -0.90 -4.78
C LEU A 118 4.93 0.29 -5.74
N LEU A 119 5.25 0.02 -7.00
CA LEU A 119 5.32 1.05 -8.03
C LEU A 119 3.94 1.67 -8.27
N LEU A 120 2.89 0.85 -8.34
CA LEU A 120 1.52 1.33 -8.53
C LEU A 120 1.05 2.20 -7.36
N LEU A 121 1.31 1.77 -6.13
CA LEU A 121 1.01 2.55 -4.93
C LEU A 121 1.77 3.88 -4.90
N ASN A 122 3.07 3.87 -5.18
CA ASN A 122 3.88 5.09 -5.21
C ASN A 122 3.45 6.04 -6.33
N LEU A 123 3.16 5.54 -7.53
CA LEU A 123 2.66 6.37 -8.63
C LEU A 123 1.30 6.98 -8.29
N PHE A 124 0.39 6.17 -7.75
CA PHE A 124 -0.91 6.66 -7.30
C PHE A 124 -0.74 7.78 -6.26
N MET A 125 0.08 7.56 -5.22
CA MET A 125 0.32 8.57 -4.18
C MET A 125 1.03 9.81 -4.72
N PHE A 126 1.99 9.65 -5.63
CA PHE A 126 2.68 10.75 -6.31
C PHE A 126 1.70 11.66 -7.07
N PHE A 127 0.82 11.08 -7.89
CA PHE A 127 -0.19 11.87 -8.59
C PHE A 127 -1.22 12.44 -7.61
N TYR A 128 -1.65 11.67 -6.61
CA TYR A 128 -2.63 12.10 -5.63
C TYR A 128 -2.17 13.33 -4.84
N VAL A 129 -0.92 13.36 -4.36
CA VAL A 129 -0.38 14.50 -3.59
C VAL A 129 0.25 15.58 -4.46
N GLY A 130 0.72 15.24 -5.66
CA GLY A 130 1.38 16.16 -6.58
C GLY A 130 0.42 17.03 -7.39
N LEU A 131 -0.69 16.47 -7.90
CA LEU A 131 -1.68 17.23 -8.70
C LEU A 131 -2.25 18.45 -7.97
N PRO A 132 -2.52 18.43 -6.64
CA PRO A 132 -2.96 19.62 -5.90
C PRO A 132 -2.01 20.82 -5.99
N PHE A 133 -0.71 20.61 -6.14
CA PHE A 133 0.29 21.68 -6.32
C PHE A 133 0.29 22.25 -7.74
N LEU A 134 -0.25 21.52 -8.71
CA LEU A 134 -0.42 22.02 -10.08
C LEU A 134 -1.52 23.08 -10.15
N ALA A 135 -2.55 23.01 -9.30
CA ALA A 135 -3.64 23.99 -9.27
C ALA A 135 -3.16 25.45 -9.06
N PRO A 136 -2.40 25.78 -8.01
CA PRO A 136 -1.89 27.15 -7.82
C PRO A 136 -0.89 27.57 -8.91
N THR A 137 -0.12 26.63 -9.47
CA THR A 137 0.79 26.90 -10.59
C THR A 137 0.01 27.30 -11.85
N LEU A 138 -1.07 26.60 -12.16
CA LEU A 138 -1.95 26.93 -13.28
C LEU A 138 -2.67 28.26 -13.08
N MET A 139 -3.10 28.58 -11.85
CA MET A 139 -3.65 29.89 -11.52
C MET A 139 -2.64 31.01 -11.80
N LYS A 140 -1.39 30.83 -11.35
CA LYS A 140 -0.31 31.80 -11.58
C LYS A 140 0.00 32.02 -13.07
N LEU A 141 -0.15 30.98 -13.89
CA LEU A 141 0.04 31.04 -15.34
C LEU A 141 -1.22 31.54 -16.10
N GLY A 142 -2.29 31.91 -15.41
CA GLY A 142 -3.56 32.36 -16.02
C GLY A 142 -4.42 31.23 -16.59
N ALA A 143 -4.02 29.97 -16.44
CA ALA A 143 -4.78 28.80 -16.89
C ALA A 143 -5.89 28.43 -15.89
N GLU A 144 -6.86 29.31 -15.72
CA GLU A 144 -7.89 29.18 -14.67
C GLU A 144 -8.79 27.94 -14.82
N PHE A 145 -9.22 27.63 -16.04
CA PHE A 145 -10.13 26.50 -16.29
C PHE A 145 -9.55 25.16 -15.81
N PRO A 146 -8.34 24.75 -16.23
CA PRO A 146 -7.75 23.50 -15.73
C PRO A 146 -7.41 23.57 -14.23
N ALA A 147 -7.06 24.73 -13.67
CA ALA A 147 -6.85 24.88 -12.24
C ALA A 147 -8.13 24.62 -11.43
N LYS A 148 -9.25 25.24 -11.83
CA LYS A 148 -10.58 25.07 -11.22
C LYS A 148 -11.07 23.63 -11.32
N ALA A 149 -10.73 22.92 -12.39
CA ALA A 149 -11.02 21.49 -12.51
C ALA A 149 -10.30 20.67 -11.42
N ILE A 150 -9.03 20.94 -11.14
CA ILE A 150 -8.28 20.27 -10.06
C ILE A 150 -8.92 20.57 -8.70
N TYR A 151 -9.19 21.84 -8.37
CA TYR A 151 -9.88 22.20 -7.12
C TYR A 151 -11.20 21.43 -6.95
N ARG A 152 -12.00 21.33 -8.02
CA ARG A 152 -13.28 20.61 -8.00
C ARG A 152 -13.12 19.12 -7.74
N ILE A 153 -12.15 18.45 -8.40
CA ILE A 153 -11.89 17.02 -8.22
C ILE A 153 -11.51 16.68 -6.77
N TYR A 154 -10.75 17.56 -6.12
CA TYR A 154 -10.30 17.36 -4.73
C TYR A 154 -11.29 17.86 -3.67
N SER A 155 -12.29 18.66 -4.05
CA SER A 155 -13.26 19.24 -3.12
C SER A 155 -14.12 18.25 -2.30
N PRO A 156 -14.43 17.00 -2.74
CA PRO A 156 -15.09 16.01 -1.89
C PRO A 156 -14.10 15.25 -1.00
N LEU A 157 -12.80 15.27 -1.31
CA LEU A 157 -11.76 14.57 -0.57
C LEU A 157 -11.22 15.42 0.59
N CYS A 158 -11.25 16.73 0.42
CA CYS A 158 -10.79 17.70 1.40
C CYS A 158 -11.72 18.93 1.39
N HIS A 159 -11.95 19.52 2.56
CA HIS A 159 -12.73 20.76 2.66
C HIS A 159 -12.06 21.96 1.99
N GLN A 160 -10.74 21.92 1.75
CA GLN A 160 -9.98 22.98 1.06
C GLN A 160 -10.15 24.39 1.68
N PHE A 161 -10.33 24.48 2.99
CA PHE A 161 -10.35 25.77 3.68
C PHE A 161 -9.04 26.50 3.47
N GLY A 162 -9.09 27.77 3.05
CA GLY A 162 -7.90 28.59 2.84
C GLY A 162 -7.00 28.63 4.08
N PHE A 163 -7.57 28.85 5.27
CA PHE A 163 -6.83 28.89 6.54
C PHE A 163 -6.23 27.55 7.03
N ARG A 164 -6.41 26.47 6.26
CA ARG A 164 -5.80 25.14 6.49
C ARG A 164 -5.00 24.66 5.30
N SER A 165 -4.71 25.52 4.33
CA SER A 165 -4.04 25.16 3.07
C SER A 165 -2.75 25.95 2.92
N PHE A 166 -1.75 25.34 2.28
CA PHE A 166 -0.58 26.07 1.83
C PHE A 166 -0.92 27.00 0.67
N PHE A 167 -0.19 28.10 0.57
CA PHE A 167 -0.25 29.06 -0.54
C PHE A 167 1.09 29.10 -1.27
N LEU A 168 1.03 29.20 -2.59
CA LEU A 168 2.21 29.36 -3.45
C LEU A 168 2.14 30.69 -4.18
N PHE A 169 3.32 31.24 -4.52
CA PHE A 169 3.48 32.45 -5.33
C PHE A 169 2.92 33.74 -4.71
N GLY A 170 2.80 33.81 -3.40
CA GLY A 170 2.35 34.99 -2.65
C GLY A 170 3.27 35.37 -1.50
N GLU A 171 2.82 36.29 -0.66
CA GLU A 171 3.57 36.85 0.47
C GLU A 171 3.90 35.83 1.57
N GLN A 172 2.99 34.90 1.86
CA GLN A 172 3.17 33.88 2.90
C GLN A 172 2.84 32.46 2.40
N PRO A 173 3.49 31.42 2.95
CA PRO A 173 3.20 30.03 2.61
C PRO A 173 1.91 29.51 3.24
N PHE A 174 1.35 30.20 4.23
CA PHE A 174 0.11 29.88 4.91
C PHE A 174 -0.45 31.13 5.60
N TYR A 175 -1.77 31.12 5.86
CA TYR A 175 -2.49 32.18 6.58
C TYR A 175 -3.40 31.50 7.60
N PRO A 176 -3.05 31.47 8.90
CA PRO A 176 -3.86 30.80 9.90
C PRO A 176 -5.03 31.68 10.35
N LEU A 177 -5.99 31.12 11.11
CA LEU A 177 -6.92 31.95 11.87
C LEU A 177 -6.22 32.56 13.09
N ALA A 178 -6.75 33.67 13.62
CA ALA A 178 -6.19 34.33 14.80
C ALA A 178 -6.11 33.39 16.02
N GLU A 179 -7.09 32.47 16.14
CA GLU A 179 -7.20 31.50 17.23
C GLU A 179 -6.10 30.44 17.22
N ALA A 180 -5.32 30.34 16.12
CA ALA A 180 -4.11 29.52 16.10
C ALA A 180 -2.96 30.14 16.91
N ASN A 181 -3.09 31.41 17.33
CA ASN A 181 -2.13 32.14 18.18
C ASN A 181 -0.69 32.15 17.63
N ILE A 182 -0.53 32.36 16.32
CA ILE A 182 0.77 32.42 15.66
C ILE A 182 1.15 33.88 15.45
N SER A 183 2.26 34.32 16.04
CA SER A 183 2.78 35.67 15.87
C SER A 183 3.60 35.81 14.59
N GLY A 184 3.69 37.02 14.06
CA GLY A 184 4.55 37.34 12.91
C GLY A 184 4.03 36.89 11.54
N VAL A 185 2.75 36.51 11.44
CA VAL A 185 2.09 36.11 10.19
C VAL A 185 0.75 36.83 10.06
N LYS A 186 0.36 37.23 8.84
CA LYS A 186 -1.00 37.69 8.56
C LYS A 186 -1.97 36.53 8.73
N THR A 187 -3.10 36.82 9.33
CA THR A 187 -4.22 35.90 9.45
C THR A 187 -4.95 35.75 8.12
N PHE A 188 -5.74 34.68 7.98
CA PHE A 188 -6.53 34.47 6.78
C PHE A 188 -7.64 35.51 6.60
N GLU A 189 -8.21 36.01 7.69
CA GLU A 189 -9.23 37.07 7.63
C GLU A 189 -8.61 38.38 7.13
N GLU A 190 -7.41 38.74 7.60
CA GLU A 190 -6.66 39.90 7.09
C GLU A 190 -6.27 39.76 5.62
N ALA A 191 -5.86 38.56 5.20
CA ALA A 191 -5.42 38.31 3.83
C ALA A 191 -6.59 38.25 2.83
N SER A 192 -7.70 37.65 3.21
CA SER A 192 -8.84 37.40 2.30
C SER A 192 -9.98 38.41 2.43
N GLY A 193 -10.04 39.17 3.53
CA GLY A 193 -11.15 40.05 3.87
C GLY A 193 -12.44 39.31 4.26
N ILE A 194 -12.39 37.99 4.49
CA ILE A 194 -13.55 37.17 4.86
C ILE A 194 -13.65 37.13 6.40
N PRO A 195 -14.68 37.71 7.02
CA PRO A 195 -14.78 37.78 8.49
C PRO A 195 -15.50 36.58 9.10
N HIS A 196 -15.44 36.47 10.43
CA HIS A 196 -16.20 35.55 11.27
C HIS A 196 -15.94 34.08 10.95
N LEU A 197 -14.68 33.72 10.70
CA LEU A 197 -14.27 32.34 10.43
C LEU A 197 -13.99 31.53 11.69
N ASP A 198 -13.86 32.21 12.83
CA ASP A 198 -13.83 31.64 14.18
C ASP A 198 -15.09 30.79 14.42
N ASN A 199 -16.27 31.30 14.05
CA ASN A 199 -17.55 30.62 14.21
C ASN A 199 -17.71 29.43 13.22
N PRO A 200 -17.76 28.17 13.71
CA PRO A 200 -17.92 26.98 12.87
C PRO A 200 -19.24 26.92 12.09
N TYR A 201 -20.27 27.61 12.57
CA TYR A 201 -21.61 27.67 11.97
C TYR A 201 -21.78 28.85 11.00
N SER A 202 -20.75 29.68 10.83
CA SER A 202 -20.82 30.83 9.93
C SER A 202 -20.89 30.40 8.45
N VAL A 203 -21.80 31.02 7.71
CA VAL A 203 -21.90 30.86 6.24
C VAL A 203 -20.65 31.35 5.52
N THR A 204 -19.86 32.23 6.14
CA THR A 204 -18.61 32.75 5.56
C THR A 204 -17.54 31.66 5.40
N ARG A 205 -17.66 30.53 6.11
CA ARG A 205 -16.78 29.36 5.88
C ARG A 205 -16.92 28.78 4.48
N PHE A 206 -18.08 28.89 3.83
CA PHE A 206 -18.21 28.51 2.43
C PHE A 206 -17.40 29.42 1.52
N ALA A 207 -17.30 30.71 1.85
CA ALA A 207 -16.42 31.65 1.15
C ALA A 207 -14.94 31.32 1.38
N ALA A 208 -14.54 30.97 2.61
CA ALA A 208 -13.17 30.51 2.88
C ALA A 208 -12.80 29.21 2.15
N ARG A 209 -13.79 28.33 1.90
CA ARG A 209 -13.63 27.13 1.07
C ARG A 209 -13.53 27.47 -0.42
N SER A 210 -14.29 28.43 -0.93
CA SER A 210 -14.24 28.83 -2.35
C SER A 210 -13.09 29.78 -2.69
N TYR A 211 -12.49 30.43 -1.69
CA TYR A 211 -11.35 31.34 -1.86
C TYR A 211 -10.16 30.63 -2.49
N VAL A 212 -9.71 31.06 -3.68
CA VAL A 212 -8.58 30.45 -4.40
C VAL A 212 -7.27 31.20 -4.12
N GLY A 213 -7.34 32.52 -3.96
CA GLY A 213 -6.17 33.38 -3.83
C GLY A 213 -6.01 34.35 -5.01
N ASP A 214 -4.97 35.17 -4.93
CA ASP A 214 -4.63 36.22 -5.89
C ASP A 214 -3.10 36.43 -5.94
N GLU A 215 -2.65 37.46 -6.68
CA GLU A 215 -1.23 37.76 -6.86
C GLU A 215 -0.50 38.19 -5.57
N ALA A 216 -1.19 38.78 -4.60
CA ALA A 216 -0.58 39.21 -3.34
C ALA A 216 -0.57 38.06 -2.33
N VAL A 217 -1.71 37.42 -2.11
CA VAL A 217 -1.86 36.33 -1.14
C VAL A 217 -1.19 35.05 -1.65
N GLY A 218 -1.08 34.90 -2.97
CA GLY A 218 -0.73 33.65 -3.63
C GLY A 218 -1.96 32.78 -3.83
N TYR A 219 -1.77 31.62 -4.45
CA TYR A 219 -2.84 30.67 -4.74
C TYR A 219 -2.74 29.45 -3.84
N LYS A 220 -3.88 29.01 -3.29
CA LYS A 220 -3.93 27.87 -2.37
C LYS A 220 -3.68 26.54 -3.07
N VAL A 221 -3.09 25.58 -2.37
CA VAL A 221 -3.01 24.17 -2.81
C VAL A 221 -4.40 23.52 -2.68
N ALA A 222 -4.75 22.61 -3.60
CA ALA A 222 -6.08 21.97 -3.63
C ALA A 222 -6.33 20.89 -2.55
N LEU A 223 -5.43 20.77 -1.57
CA LEU A 223 -5.55 19.91 -0.39
C LEU A 223 -5.11 20.70 0.85
N CYS A 224 -5.63 20.32 2.01
CA CYS A 224 -5.20 20.92 3.27
C CYS A 224 -3.78 20.48 3.64
N GLU A 225 -3.13 21.25 4.50
CA GLU A 225 -1.77 21.00 5.01
C GLU A 225 -1.63 19.60 5.62
N ARG A 226 -2.65 19.15 6.37
CA ARG A 226 -2.66 17.82 7.00
C ARG A 226 -2.72 16.71 5.97
N ASP A 227 -3.60 16.81 4.97
CA ASP A 227 -3.74 15.79 3.92
C ASP A 227 -2.46 15.70 3.09
N ILE A 228 -1.88 16.86 2.72
CA ILE A 228 -0.58 16.91 2.03
C ILE A 228 0.47 16.16 2.84
N ALA A 229 0.58 16.43 4.14
CA ALA A 229 1.56 15.77 5.00
C ALA A 229 1.34 14.26 5.11
N ILE A 230 0.07 13.80 5.22
CA ILE A 230 -0.27 12.37 5.25
C ILE A 230 0.18 11.69 3.96
N TYR A 231 -0.31 12.15 2.81
CA TYR A 231 -0.07 11.45 1.55
C TYR A 231 1.37 11.60 1.05
N ALA A 232 2.03 12.74 1.30
CA ALA A 232 3.45 12.90 1.01
C ALA A 232 4.31 11.96 1.87
N SER A 233 3.94 11.75 3.14
CA SER A 233 4.68 10.85 4.03
C SER A 233 4.45 9.37 3.69
N ILE A 234 3.24 9.01 3.21
CA ILE A 234 2.99 7.68 2.64
C ILE A 234 3.89 7.44 1.43
N LEU A 235 3.94 8.40 0.50
CA LEU A 235 4.82 8.33 -0.67
C LEU A 235 6.30 8.22 -0.26
N LEU A 236 6.74 9.04 0.71
CA LEU A 236 8.11 9.03 1.21
C LEU A 236 8.48 7.66 1.79
N PHE A 237 7.63 7.09 2.64
CA PHE A 237 7.85 5.74 3.15
C PHE A 237 7.90 4.72 2.01
N GLY A 238 6.99 4.80 1.05
CA GLY A 238 6.96 3.92 -0.12
C GLY A 238 8.23 3.97 -0.97
N VAL A 239 8.84 5.14 -1.11
CA VAL A 239 10.14 5.30 -1.78
C VAL A 239 11.26 4.68 -0.94
N ILE A 240 11.31 4.97 0.37
CA ILE A 240 12.30 4.38 1.30
C ILE A 240 12.21 2.85 1.32
N PHE A 241 10.99 2.32 1.38
CA PHE A 241 10.72 0.89 1.35
C PHE A 241 11.18 0.25 0.04
N GLY A 242 10.98 0.93 -1.09
CA GLY A 242 11.51 0.50 -2.38
C GLY A 242 13.04 0.50 -2.44
N LEU A 243 13.68 1.58 -1.97
CA LEU A 243 15.14 1.75 -1.99
C LEU A 243 15.86 0.76 -1.06
N THR A 244 15.23 0.35 0.03
CA THR A 244 15.75 -0.69 0.94
C THR A 244 15.58 -2.11 0.41
N GLY A 245 15.08 -2.27 -0.82
CA GLY A 245 14.80 -3.59 -1.40
C GLY A 245 13.64 -4.31 -0.73
N ARG A 246 12.68 -3.56 -0.17
CA ARG A 246 11.47 -4.07 0.50
C ARG A 246 11.75 -4.91 1.76
N ARG A 247 12.86 -4.63 2.45
CA ARG A 247 13.33 -5.42 3.61
C ARG A 247 12.83 -4.91 4.97
N ILE A 248 12.17 -3.76 5.01
CA ILE A 248 11.66 -3.18 6.26
C ILE A 248 10.50 -4.05 6.77
N LYS A 249 10.58 -4.50 8.02
CA LYS A 249 9.52 -5.30 8.65
C LYS A 249 8.30 -4.44 9.02
N PRO A 250 7.09 -5.02 9.06
CA PRO A 250 5.89 -4.31 9.48
C PRO A 250 6.05 -3.66 10.86
N LEU A 251 5.54 -2.44 11.01
CA LEU A 251 5.46 -1.78 12.31
C LEU A 251 4.50 -2.56 13.22
N HIS A 252 4.83 -2.71 14.52
CA HIS A 252 3.90 -3.32 15.47
C HIS A 252 2.65 -2.44 15.62
N TRP A 253 1.46 -3.04 15.65
CA TRP A 253 0.18 -2.31 15.68
C TRP A 253 0.08 -1.31 16.84
N MET A 254 0.62 -1.64 18.03
CA MET A 254 0.66 -0.72 19.17
C MET A 254 1.51 0.52 18.88
N LEU A 255 2.66 0.35 18.23
CA LEU A 255 3.51 1.49 17.86
C LEU A 255 2.81 2.36 16.83
N TRP A 256 2.15 1.76 15.81
CA TRP A 256 1.32 2.49 14.86
C TRP A 256 0.21 3.30 15.54
N LEU A 257 -0.49 2.71 16.52
CA LEU A 257 -1.49 3.43 17.30
C LEU A 257 -0.88 4.58 18.10
N LEU A 258 0.24 4.36 18.77
CA LEU A 258 0.85 5.36 19.65
C LEU A 258 1.51 6.52 18.90
N ILE A 259 2.22 6.25 17.81
CA ILE A 259 2.98 7.28 17.08
C ILE A 259 2.21 7.84 15.89
N GLY A 260 1.31 7.04 15.29
CA GLY A 260 0.53 7.42 14.13
C GLY A 260 -0.82 7.99 14.53
N LEU A 261 -1.68 7.13 15.10
CA LEU A 261 -3.07 7.49 15.41
C LEU A 261 -3.19 8.41 16.63
N GLY A 262 -2.32 8.25 17.63
CA GLY A 262 -2.33 9.03 18.87
C GLY A 262 -2.19 10.53 18.61
N PRO A 263 -1.10 11.02 17.98
CA PRO A 263 -0.87 12.45 17.78
C PRO A 263 -1.92 13.11 16.89
N ILE A 264 -2.28 12.49 15.76
CA ILE A 264 -3.32 13.02 14.87
C ILE A 264 -4.71 12.97 15.50
N GLY A 265 -4.98 11.94 16.32
CA GLY A 265 -6.19 11.83 17.11
C GLY A 265 -6.26 12.96 18.14
N LEU A 266 -5.21 13.18 18.92
CA LEU A 266 -5.18 14.26 19.91
C LEU A 266 -5.34 15.64 19.26
N ASP A 267 -4.62 15.93 18.18
CA ASP A 267 -4.72 17.21 17.47
C ASP A 267 -6.09 17.38 16.77
N GLY A 268 -6.51 16.38 15.99
CA GLY A 268 -7.75 16.40 15.23
C GLY A 268 -9.01 16.36 16.09
N PHE A 269 -9.07 15.48 17.10
CA PHE A 269 -10.23 15.41 18.01
C PHE A 269 -10.30 16.61 18.95
N SER A 270 -9.19 17.09 19.52
CA SER A 270 -9.24 18.29 20.37
C SER A 270 -9.75 19.49 19.57
N GLN A 271 -9.28 19.66 18.33
CA GLN A 271 -9.78 20.68 17.42
C GLN A 271 -11.27 20.48 17.10
N LEU A 272 -11.68 19.28 16.65
CA LEU A 272 -13.06 18.99 16.28
C LEU A 272 -14.03 19.20 17.45
N LEU A 273 -13.69 18.70 18.63
CA LEU A 273 -14.50 18.83 19.83
C LEU A 273 -14.64 20.28 20.27
N SER A 274 -13.56 21.07 20.17
CA SER A 274 -13.60 22.51 20.44
C SER A 274 -14.49 23.30 19.47
N GLN A 275 -14.70 22.79 18.25
CA GLN A 275 -15.49 23.43 17.20
C GLN A 275 -16.99 23.08 17.26
N PHE A 276 -17.42 22.17 18.13
CA PHE A 276 -18.86 21.96 18.39
C PHE A 276 -19.47 23.09 19.24
N ASP A 277 -18.63 23.82 19.98
CA ASP A 277 -19.01 24.97 20.81
C ASP A 277 -20.22 24.69 21.72
N TRP A 278 -20.27 23.49 22.32
CA TRP A 278 -21.32 23.15 23.27
C TRP A 278 -21.09 23.91 24.57
N ALA A 279 -22.06 24.72 24.97
CA ALA A 279 -21.98 25.59 26.16
C ALA A 279 -21.55 24.85 27.45
N TRP A 280 -21.95 23.58 27.62
CA TRP A 280 -21.60 22.76 28.79
C TRP A 280 -20.17 22.19 28.74
N PHE A 281 -19.53 22.19 27.56
CA PHE A 281 -18.23 21.57 27.30
C PHE A 281 -17.13 22.59 26.97
N ALA A 282 -17.50 23.80 26.53
CA ALA A 282 -16.59 24.88 26.14
C ALA A 282 -15.62 25.30 27.26
N ALA A 283 -16.03 25.18 28.53
CA ALA A 283 -15.16 25.45 29.68
C ALA A 283 -14.05 24.40 29.87
N LEU A 284 -14.26 23.16 29.41
CA LEU A 284 -13.29 22.07 29.53
C LEU A 284 -12.36 22.00 28.31
N VAL A 285 -12.89 22.30 27.12
CA VAL A 285 -12.12 22.32 25.87
C VAL A 285 -12.41 23.65 25.16
N PRO A 286 -11.59 24.68 25.39
CA PRO A 286 -11.76 25.97 24.75
C PRO A 286 -11.55 25.86 23.23
N TYR A 287 -12.17 26.77 22.47
CA TYR A 287 -11.99 26.84 21.03
C TYR A 287 -10.51 26.83 20.65
N ARG A 288 -10.15 25.95 19.72
CA ARG A 288 -8.79 25.82 19.23
C ARG A 288 -8.78 25.53 17.74
N GLU A 289 -7.85 26.18 17.05
CA GLU A 289 -7.50 25.85 15.67
C GLU A 289 -6.08 25.27 15.66
N SER A 290 -5.88 24.11 15.01
CA SER A 290 -4.54 23.50 14.92
C SER A 290 -3.60 24.38 14.11
N THR A 291 -2.34 24.47 14.52
CA THR A 291 -1.33 25.26 13.79
C THR A 291 -0.87 24.51 12.54
N PRO A 292 -0.37 25.20 11.50
CA PRO A 292 0.20 24.55 10.32
C PRO A 292 1.28 23.53 10.68
N PHE A 293 2.12 23.84 11.67
CA PHE A 293 3.13 22.90 12.17
C PHE A 293 2.52 21.62 12.74
N LEU A 294 1.50 21.71 13.61
CA LEU A 294 0.86 20.53 14.19
C LEU A 294 0.12 19.71 13.13
N ARG A 295 -0.56 20.35 12.18
CA ARG A 295 -1.21 19.68 11.05
C ARG A 295 -0.21 18.88 10.22
N VAL A 296 0.95 19.47 9.91
CA VAL A 296 2.02 18.80 9.18
C VAL A 296 2.65 17.68 10.00
N LEU A 297 3.03 17.93 11.26
CA LEU A 297 3.70 16.95 12.10
C LEU A 297 2.82 15.72 12.34
N THR A 298 1.57 15.94 12.79
CA THR A 298 0.66 14.83 13.09
C THR A 298 0.21 14.10 11.83
N GLY A 299 -0.02 14.83 10.74
CA GLY A 299 -0.31 14.24 9.43
C GLY A 299 0.85 13.40 8.91
N ALA A 300 2.08 13.90 9.00
CA ALA A 300 3.26 13.17 8.55
C ALA A 300 3.53 11.92 9.37
N LEU A 301 3.44 12.01 10.71
CA LEU A 301 3.57 10.86 11.60
C LEU A 301 2.51 9.79 11.29
N PHE A 302 1.26 10.18 11.12
CA PHE A 302 0.18 9.26 10.76
C PHE A 302 0.42 8.62 9.38
N GLY A 303 0.72 9.40 8.35
CA GLY A 303 0.97 8.90 7.00
C GLY A 303 2.16 7.95 6.93
N PHE A 304 3.30 8.35 7.50
CA PHE A 304 4.52 7.56 7.50
C PHE A 304 4.34 6.23 8.26
N SER A 305 3.80 6.28 9.48
CA SER A 305 3.59 5.07 10.30
C SER A 305 2.52 4.15 9.70
N THR A 306 1.49 4.69 9.06
CA THR A 306 0.46 3.89 8.36
C THR A 306 1.04 3.18 7.15
N ALA A 307 1.88 3.84 6.36
CA ALA A 307 2.60 3.19 5.26
C ALA A 307 3.60 2.15 5.77
N TRP A 308 4.31 2.43 6.88
CA TRP A 308 5.19 1.46 7.54
C TRP A 308 4.45 0.23 8.06
N PHE A 309 3.26 0.42 8.60
CA PHE A 309 2.40 -0.68 8.99
C PHE A 309 1.91 -1.47 7.76
N ALA A 310 1.38 -0.79 6.74
CA ALA A 310 0.65 -1.44 5.65
C ALA A 310 1.54 -2.03 4.54
N TYR A 311 2.57 -1.31 4.08
CA TYR A 311 3.31 -1.69 2.87
C TYR A 311 4.07 -3.00 3.01
N PRO A 312 4.78 -3.28 4.13
CA PRO A 312 5.40 -4.59 4.35
C PRO A 312 4.39 -5.74 4.37
N ASN A 313 3.23 -5.55 5.01
CA ASN A 313 2.15 -6.57 5.05
C ASN A 313 1.56 -6.82 3.65
N ILE A 314 1.36 -5.76 2.85
CA ILE A 314 0.91 -5.89 1.46
C ILE A 314 1.96 -6.64 0.63
N GLU A 315 3.25 -6.32 0.78
CA GLU A 315 4.32 -7.01 0.05
C GLU A 315 4.35 -8.50 0.41
N GLU A 316 4.21 -8.87 1.69
CA GLU A 316 4.15 -10.27 2.11
C GLU A 316 3.00 -11.03 1.43
N SER A 317 1.78 -10.46 1.42
CA SER A 317 0.64 -11.05 0.71
C SER A 317 0.87 -11.13 -0.81
N MET A 318 1.54 -10.14 -1.39
CA MET A 318 1.88 -10.13 -2.81
C MET A 318 2.98 -11.15 -3.14
N ASN A 319 3.90 -11.44 -2.21
CA ASN A 319 4.89 -12.51 -2.34
C ASN A 319 4.18 -13.85 -2.49
N GLU A 320 3.25 -14.18 -1.59
CA GLU A 320 2.47 -15.43 -1.68
C GLU A 320 1.73 -15.56 -3.01
N THR A 321 1.12 -14.46 -3.46
CA THR A 321 0.44 -14.38 -4.75
C THR A 321 1.41 -14.64 -5.92
N ARG A 322 2.62 -14.07 -5.90
CA ARG A 322 3.67 -14.33 -6.91
C ARG A 322 4.07 -15.80 -6.91
N GLN A 323 4.32 -16.38 -5.73
CA GLN A 323 4.70 -17.79 -5.60
C GLN A 323 3.65 -18.73 -6.18
N TYR A 324 2.38 -18.47 -5.88
CA TYR A 324 1.27 -19.22 -6.43
C TYR A 324 1.25 -19.20 -7.97
N TYR A 325 1.38 -18.02 -8.57
CA TYR A 325 1.36 -17.88 -10.03
C TYR A 325 2.60 -18.43 -10.71
N ILE A 326 3.79 -18.30 -10.12
CA ILE A 326 5.02 -18.92 -10.66
C ILE A 326 4.84 -20.43 -10.77
N LYS A 327 4.38 -21.08 -9.69
CA LYS A 327 4.12 -22.52 -9.71
C LYS A 327 3.03 -22.90 -10.72
N LYS A 328 1.94 -22.13 -10.78
CA LYS A 328 0.85 -22.38 -11.73
C LYS A 328 1.33 -22.30 -13.18
N PHE A 329 2.13 -21.30 -13.52
CA PHE A 329 2.66 -21.13 -14.87
C PHE A 329 3.66 -22.23 -15.24
N ALA A 330 4.58 -22.55 -14.32
CA ALA A 330 5.52 -23.66 -14.52
C ALA A 330 4.79 -25.01 -14.70
N ALA A 331 3.73 -25.26 -13.92
CA ALA A 331 2.97 -26.50 -14.03
C ALA A 331 2.25 -26.65 -15.37
N ILE A 332 1.70 -25.55 -15.91
CA ILE A 332 1.05 -25.54 -17.22
C ILE A 332 2.08 -25.66 -18.35
N GLU A 333 3.24 -25.02 -18.20
CA GLU A 333 4.33 -25.15 -19.18
C GLU A 333 4.85 -26.58 -19.26
N ALA A 334 5.04 -27.24 -18.12
CA ALA A 334 5.42 -28.65 -18.06
C ALA A 334 4.32 -29.62 -18.56
N SER A 335 3.08 -29.13 -18.80
CA SER A 335 1.97 -29.96 -19.32
C SER A 335 1.87 -29.87 -20.85
N LYS A 336 2.60 -28.94 -21.46
CA LYS A 336 2.75 -28.84 -22.91
C LYS A 336 3.87 -29.75 -23.37
#